data_AF-A0AAW0MB03-F1
#
_entry.id   AF-A0AAW0MB03-F1
#
_cell.length_a   1.000
_cell.length_b   1.000
_cell.length_c   1.000
_cell.angle_alpha   90.00
_cell.angle_beta   90.00
_cell.angle_gamma   90.00
#
_symmetry.space_group_name_H-M   'P 1'
#
loop_
_entity.id
_entity.type
_entity.pdbx_description
1 polymer ?
#
loop_
_entity_poly.entity_id
_entity_poly.type
_entity_poly.pdbx_seq_one_letter_code
_entity_poly.pdbx_strand_id
1 'polypeptide(L)'
;MEATQNDENALSQPQPQPQPQPQPQPISQPQTLSKNAQKKLLKQQRYEAKKAEKKAQEKRQKKEDAERKRKEWEETLASVTEEERAKLIESRRSLRKERMEKRSEEKEKKMERLNKAMQCGHKIVVDLDFAHLMTPSEIQSLVQQIMYCYAVNGRCINPCHLWLTGCEGEMGSQLKRLPGFDNWIIEKENRPYIEALQEQKENLVYLTADAETVLEELDPKKIYIVGGLVDRNRWKGITMKKAKEQGIQMAKLPIGNYLKMSSSQVLTVNQVIEILLKFIETKDWKVSFFQVIPQRKRPEADPEGCQEVAGEENEGKDDQLDGKKKCIEVPSQRKRPEADPEGCQEVEGEENEGKDDQLDRKKKCIEVPSHG
;
A
#
# COMPACT_ATOMS: atom_id res chain seq x y z
N MET A 1 36.83 -64.53 -39.74
CA MET A 1 37.00 -65.94 -40.15
C MET A 1 38.50 -66.15 -40.25
N GLU A 2 39.20 -66.98 -39.50
CA GLU A 2 38.88 -68.04 -38.54
C GLU A 2 40.18 -68.28 -37.75
N ALA A 3 40.11 -68.34 -36.41
CA ALA A 3 40.49 -69.47 -35.53
C ALA A 3 41.96 -69.95 -35.65
N THR A 4 42.79 -69.88 -34.60
CA THR A 4 42.94 -70.86 -33.49
C THR A 4 43.89 -70.24 -32.44
N GLN A 5 43.96 -70.53 -31.13
CA GLN A 5 43.46 -71.56 -30.22
C GLN A 5 43.79 -71.09 -28.78
N ASN A 6 43.01 -71.53 -27.79
CA ASN A 6 43.27 -71.47 -26.34
C ASN A 6 44.47 -72.37 -25.96
N ASP A 7 45.20 -72.07 -24.87
CA ASP A 7 44.97 -72.72 -23.57
C ASP A 7 45.81 -72.20 -22.38
N GLU A 8 45.28 -72.49 -21.20
CA GLU A 8 45.63 -72.17 -19.82
C GLU A 8 47.10 -72.38 -19.38
N ASN A 9 47.58 -71.63 -18.36
CA ASN A 9 47.58 -72.09 -16.96
C ASN A 9 48.62 -71.34 -16.07
N ALA A 10 48.17 -71.04 -14.84
CA ALA A 10 48.88 -71.15 -13.56
C ALA A 10 50.05 -70.21 -13.14
N LEU A 11 49.78 -69.58 -11.99
CA LEU A 11 50.66 -69.38 -10.83
C LEU A 11 51.81 -68.35 -10.90
N SER A 12 51.59 -67.20 -10.23
CA SER A 12 52.47 -66.71 -9.15
C SER A 12 51.79 -65.55 -8.41
N GLN A 13 51.44 -65.76 -7.14
CA GLN A 13 51.11 -64.69 -6.21
C GLN A 13 52.38 -63.93 -5.81
N PRO A 14 52.29 -62.60 -5.64
CA PRO A 14 52.96 -61.96 -4.51
C PRO A 14 51.96 -61.30 -3.55
N GLN A 15 52.24 -61.48 -2.26
CA GLN A 15 51.58 -60.88 -1.11
C GLN A 15 51.64 -59.33 -1.08
N PRO A 16 50.79 -58.68 -0.26
CA PRO A 16 50.14 -57.40 -0.58
C PRO A 16 50.97 -56.15 -0.20
N GLN A 17 50.89 -55.13 -1.05
CA GLN A 17 51.27 -53.75 -0.69
C GLN A 17 50.12 -53.09 0.13
N PRO A 18 50.43 -52.31 1.18
CA PRO A 18 49.43 -51.74 2.06
C PRO A 18 48.58 -50.68 1.36
N GLN A 19 47.25 -50.81 1.48
CA GLN A 19 46.27 -49.83 1.01
C GLN A 19 46.48 -48.46 1.69
N PRO A 20 46.42 -47.34 0.94
CA PRO A 20 46.31 -46.03 1.55
C PRO A 20 44.90 -45.84 2.13
N GLN A 21 44.84 -45.43 3.40
CA GLN A 21 43.61 -45.17 4.14
C GLN A 21 42.69 -44.13 3.46
N PRO A 22 41.36 -44.26 3.59
CA PRO A 22 40.42 -43.31 3.01
C PRO A 22 40.54 -41.93 3.67
N GLN A 23 40.73 -40.89 2.86
CA GLN A 23 40.74 -39.51 3.31
C GLN A 23 39.37 -39.12 3.91
N PRO A 24 39.32 -38.40 5.05
CA PRO A 24 38.07 -37.89 5.58
C PRO A 24 37.48 -36.83 4.65
N GLN A 25 36.22 -36.99 4.25
CA GLN A 25 35.50 -35.93 3.55
C GLN A 25 35.39 -34.68 4.45
N PRO A 26 35.58 -33.46 3.90
CA PRO A 26 35.45 -32.25 4.70
C PRO A 26 33.99 -32.06 5.12
N ILE A 27 33.80 -32.02 6.43
CA ILE A 27 32.57 -31.62 7.12
C ILE A 27 32.09 -30.29 6.52
N SER A 28 30.86 -30.28 6.02
CA SER A 28 30.19 -29.11 5.47
C SER A 28 30.08 -28.04 6.56
N GLN A 29 30.92 -27.01 6.50
CA GLN A 29 30.74 -25.84 7.35
C GLN A 29 29.41 -25.17 6.98
N PRO A 30 28.57 -24.79 7.97
CA PRO A 30 27.37 -24.01 7.69
C PRO A 30 27.80 -22.75 6.94
N GLN A 31 27.21 -22.50 5.77
CA GLN A 31 27.51 -21.32 4.96
C GLN A 31 27.28 -20.06 5.80
N THR A 32 28.36 -19.53 6.37
CA THR A 32 28.32 -18.28 7.10
C THR A 32 27.97 -17.19 6.09
N LEU A 33 26.91 -16.43 6.38
CA LEU A 33 26.44 -15.35 5.52
C LEU A 33 27.63 -14.48 5.12
N SER A 34 27.76 -14.15 3.82
CA SER A 34 28.82 -13.27 3.32
C SER A 34 28.92 -12.00 4.18
N LYS A 35 30.13 -11.45 4.36
CA LYS A 35 30.37 -10.20 5.11
C LYS A 35 29.41 -9.07 4.70
N ASN A 36 29.01 -9.03 3.42
CA ASN A 36 28.02 -8.07 2.90
C ASN A 36 26.59 -8.37 3.35
N ALA A 37 26.20 -9.65 3.41
CA ALA A 37 24.89 -10.07 3.91
C ALA A 37 24.76 -9.82 5.43
N GLN A 38 25.81 -10.10 6.21
CA GLN A 38 25.85 -9.77 7.64
C GLN A 38 25.74 -8.26 7.89
N LYS A 39 26.47 -7.44 7.13
CA LYS A 39 26.39 -5.97 7.21
C LYS A 39 24.99 -5.44 6.84
N LYS A 40 24.32 -6.05 5.85
CA LYS A 40 22.95 -5.71 5.45
C LYS A 40 21.94 -6.07 6.55
N LEU A 41 22.07 -7.26 7.15
CA LEU A 41 21.21 -7.71 8.24
C LEU A 41 21.36 -6.81 9.48
N LEU A 42 22.59 -6.49 9.88
CA LEU A 42 22.84 -5.60 11.02
C LEU A 42 22.29 -4.19 10.78
N LYS A 43 22.41 -3.67 9.54
CA LYS A 43 21.80 -2.40 9.16
C LYS A 43 20.27 -2.46 9.23
N GLN A 44 19.66 -3.56 8.82
CA GLN A 44 18.22 -3.78 8.92
C GLN A 44 17.76 -3.84 10.37
N GLN A 45 18.42 -4.62 11.22
CA GLN A 45 18.11 -4.70 12.66
C GLN A 45 18.24 -3.33 13.35
N ARG A 46 19.31 -2.56 13.05
CA ARG A 46 19.46 -1.19 13.57
C ARG A 46 18.34 -0.26 13.11
N TYR A 47 17.92 -0.38 11.85
CA TYR A 47 16.82 0.40 11.31
C TYR A 47 15.48 0.04 11.99
N GLU A 48 15.20 -1.24 12.16
CA GLU A 48 14.01 -1.74 12.85
C GLU A 48 13.98 -1.32 14.33
N ALA A 49 15.11 -1.43 15.03
CA ALA A 49 15.26 -0.97 16.41
C ALA A 49 15.02 0.53 16.54
N LYS A 50 15.65 1.35 15.67
CA LYS A 50 15.45 2.81 15.66
C LYS A 50 14.00 3.19 15.34
N LYS A 51 13.35 2.45 14.44
CA LYS A 51 11.93 2.66 14.11
C LYS A 51 11.03 2.30 15.29
N ALA A 52 11.32 1.21 16.00
CA ALA A 52 10.58 0.79 17.19
C ALA A 52 10.76 1.79 18.34
N GLU A 53 11.97 2.27 18.57
CA GLU A 53 12.28 3.29 19.57
C GLU A 53 11.54 4.60 19.29
N LYS A 54 11.60 5.10 18.05
CA LYS A 54 10.87 6.31 17.65
C LYS A 54 9.36 6.17 17.90
N LYS A 55 8.78 5.02 17.54
CA LYS A 55 7.36 4.72 17.78
C LYS A 55 7.03 4.67 19.28
N ALA A 56 7.94 4.15 20.11
CA ALA A 56 7.77 4.11 21.55
C ALA A 56 7.84 5.52 22.17
N GLN A 57 8.77 6.36 21.71
CA GLN A 57 8.88 7.77 22.13
C GLN A 57 7.63 8.56 21.77
N GLU A 58 7.15 8.45 20.52
CA GLU A 58 5.89 9.10 20.08
C GLU A 58 4.70 8.65 20.93
N LYS A 59 4.63 7.36 21.30
CA LYS A 59 3.56 6.84 22.17
C LYS A 59 3.65 7.39 23.59
N ARG A 60 4.86 7.59 24.14
CA ARG A 60 5.07 8.19 25.46
C ARG A 60 4.68 9.67 25.46
N GLN A 61 5.20 10.46 24.51
CA GLN A 61 4.84 11.89 24.37
C GLN A 61 3.34 12.07 24.24
N LYS A 62 2.66 11.25 23.42
CA LYS A 62 1.20 11.30 23.29
C LYS A 62 0.47 10.98 24.60
N LYS A 63 1.00 10.09 25.43
CA LYS A 63 0.42 9.77 26.75
C LYS A 63 0.61 10.92 27.73
N GLU A 64 1.80 11.52 27.75
CA GLU A 64 2.11 12.68 28.60
C GLU A 64 1.25 13.90 28.23
N ASP A 65 1.12 14.20 26.93
CA ASP A 65 0.24 15.26 26.44
C ASP A 65 -1.24 15.01 26.79
N ALA A 66 -1.70 13.76 26.69
CA ALA A 66 -3.05 13.38 27.08
C ALA A 66 -3.30 13.57 28.58
N GLU A 67 -2.33 13.19 29.42
CA GLU A 67 -2.40 13.38 30.86
C GLU A 67 -2.37 14.86 31.25
N ARG A 68 -1.51 15.67 30.59
CA ARG A 68 -1.48 17.12 30.76
C ARG A 68 -2.83 17.76 30.46
N LYS A 69 -3.43 17.44 29.30
CA LYS A 69 -4.77 17.93 28.92
C LYS A 69 -5.85 17.50 29.91
N ARG A 70 -5.75 16.29 30.49
CA ARG A 70 -6.68 15.81 31.52
C ARG A 70 -6.56 16.63 32.80
N LYS A 71 -5.35 16.91 33.28
CA LYS A 71 -5.10 17.74 34.47
C LYS A 71 -5.57 19.19 34.27
N GLU A 72 -5.23 19.80 33.13
CA GLU A 72 -5.70 21.16 32.76
C GLU A 72 -7.24 21.24 32.76
N TRP A 73 -7.91 20.19 32.29
CA TRP A 73 -9.37 20.11 32.33
C TRP A 73 -9.94 19.95 33.74
N GLU A 74 -9.34 19.09 34.57
CA GLU A 74 -9.72 18.93 35.98
C GLU A 74 -9.55 20.24 36.77
N GLU A 75 -8.44 20.96 36.55
CA GLU A 75 -8.17 22.28 37.12
C GLU A 75 -9.20 23.33 36.63
N THR A 76 -9.52 23.33 35.34
CA THR A 76 -10.56 24.22 34.78
C THR A 76 -11.91 23.95 35.47
N LEU A 77 -12.31 22.69 35.62
CA LEU A 77 -13.56 22.32 36.30
C LEU A 77 -13.56 22.65 37.79
N ALA A 78 -12.40 22.66 38.45
CA ALA A 78 -12.26 23.03 39.85
C ALA A 78 -12.28 24.55 40.07
N SER A 79 -11.93 25.35 39.06
CA SER A 79 -11.86 26.82 39.13
C SER A 79 -13.20 27.53 38.92
N VAL A 80 -14.21 26.82 38.42
CA VAL A 80 -15.54 27.37 38.08
C VAL A 80 -16.60 26.99 39.11
N THR A 81 -17.71 27.71 39.12
CA THR A 81 -18.85 27.37 40.00
C THR A 81 -19.48 26.02 39.63
N GLU A 82 -20.22 25.40 40.56
CA GLU A 82 -20.85 24.09 40.32
C GLU A 82 -21.84 24.12 39.14
N GLU A 83 -22.56 25.23 38.97
CA GLU A 83 -23.45 25.45 37.82
C GLU A 83 -22.70 25.58 36.49
N GLU A 84 -21.59 26.32 36.47
CA GLU A 84 -20.73 26.45 35.29
C GLU A 84 -20.03 25.13 34.94
N ARG A 85 -19.60 24.37 35.96
CA ARG A 85 -19.03 23.03 35.81
C ARG A 85 -20.00 22.08 35.12
N ALA A 86 -21.27 22.06 35.55
CA ALA A 86 -22.30 21.24 34.93
C ALA A 86 -22.53 21.62 33.45
N LYS A 87 -22.61 22.93 33.15
CA LYS A 87 -22.74 23.45 31.77
C LYS A 87 -21.57 23.06 30.88
N LEU A 88 -20.32 23.13 31.39
CA LEU A 88 -19.12 22.76 30.63
C LEU A 88 -19.09 21.26 30.30
N ILE A 89 -19.47 20.40 31.25
CA ILE A 89 -19.55 18.95 31.03
C ILE A 89 -20.62 18.61 30.00
N GLU A 90 -21.81 19.22 30.12
CA GLU A 90 -22.91 19.01 29.18
C GLU A 90 -22.57 19.50 27.76
N SER A 91 -21.93 20.68 27.65
CA SER A 91 -21.42 21.22 26.39
C SER A 91 -20.40 20.28 25.75
N ARG A 92 -19.43 19.76 26.51
CA ARG A 92 -18.46 18.78 25.99
C ARG A 92 -19.14 17.47 25.55
N ARG A 93 -20.10 16.97 26.33
CA ARG A 93 -20.85 15.73 26.01
C ARG A 93 -21.69 15.90 24.74
N SER A 94 -22.39 17.02 24.59
CA SER A 94 -23.19 17.33 23.40
C SER A 94 -22.32 17.49 22.15
N LEU A 95 -21.21 18.23 22.23
CA LEU A 95 -20.24 18.34 21.14
C LEU A 95 -19.67 16.98 20.73
N ARG A 96 -19.36 16.10 21.70
CA ARG A 96 -18.91 14.74 21.42
C ARG A 96 -19.99 13.91 20.73
N LYS A 97 -21.25 14.02 21.18
CA LYS A 97 -22.40 13.35 20.56
C LYS A 97 -22.60 13.81 19.11
N GLU A 98 -22.63 15.12 18.86
CA GLU A 98 -22.77 15.71 17.52
C GLU A 98 -21.64 15.25 16.58
N ARG A 99 -20.39 15.27 17.06
CA ARG A 99 -19.23 14.77 16.27
C ARG A 99 -19.36 13.29 15.93
N MET A 100 -19.87 12.47 16.85
CA MET A 100 -20.06 11.03 16.64
C MET A 100 -21.22 10.77 15.66
N GLU A 101 -22.31 11.50 15.78
CA GLU A 101 -23.47 11.44 14.89
C GLU A 101 -23.09 11.84 13.47
N LYS A 102 -22.44 12.99 13.30
CA LYS A 102 -21.92 13.44 11.99
C LYS A 102 -20.99 12.40 11.35
N ARG A 103 -20.10 11.78 12.13
CA ARG A 103 -19.21 10.71 11.63
C ARG A 103 -20.01 9.47 11.22
N SER A 104 -21.04 9.12 11.97
CA SER A 104 -21.93 7.99 11.65
C SER A 104 -22.66 8.25 10.34
N GLU A 105 -23.27 9.43 10.19
CA GLU A 105 -23.94 9.85 8.95
C GLU A 105 -23.00 9.87 7.74
N GLU A 106 -21.79 10.43 7.88
CA GLU A 106 -20.80 10.43 6.79
C GLU A 106 -20.40 9.01 6.39
N LYS A 107 -20.28 8.10 7.37
CA LYS A 107 -19.97 6.69 7.12
C LYS A 107 -21.13 5.98 6.42
N GLU A 108 -22.37 6.23 6.83
CA GLU A 108 -23.57 5.68 6.21
C GLU A 108 -23.72 6.17 4.76
N LYS A 109 -23.65 7.49 4.54
CA LYS A 109 -23.66 8.09 3.20
C LYS A 109 -22.54 7.52 2.32
N LYS A 110 -21.34 7.32 2.87
CA LYS A 110 -20.25 6.65 2.16
C LYS A 110 -20.61 5.22 1.77
N MET A 111 -21.17 4.44 2.70
CA MET A 111 -21.56 3.05 2.46
C MET A 111 -22.63 2.96 1.39
N GLU A 112 -23.66 3.80 1.46
CA GLU A 112 -24.73 3.89 0.47
C GLU A 112 -24.18 4.16 -0.94
N ARG A 113 -23.31 5.17 -1.08
CA ARG A 113 -22.69 5.50 -2.38
C ARG A 113 -21.85 4.35 -2.95
N LEU A 114 -21.10 3.66 -2.10
CA LEU A 114 -20.29 2.50 -2.54
C LEU A 114 -21.16 1.30 -2.93
N ASN A 115 -22.21 1.00 -2.16
CA ASN A 115 -23.16 -0.07 -2.50
C ASN A 115 -23.90 0.21 -3.81
N LYS A 116 -24.31 1.47 -4.03
CA LYS A 116 -24.89 1.90 -5.31
C LYS A 116 -23.88 1.73 -6.46
N ALA A 117 -22.61 2.08 -6.23
CA ALA A 117 -21.56 1.91 -7.22
C ALA A 117 -21.35 0.43 -7.59
N MET A 118 -21.48 -0.52 -6.65
CA MET A 118 -21.39 -1.95 -7.00
C MET A 118 -22.43 -2.38 -8.04
N GLN A 119 -23.63 -1.79 -8.00
CA GLN A 119 -24.73 -2.17 -8.88
C GLN A 119 -24.65 -1.50 -10.26
N CYS A 120 -24.30 -0.21 -10.31
CA CYS A 120 -24.40 0.58 -11.54
C CYS A 120 -23.21 1.53 -11.80
N GLY A 121 -22.17 1.50 -10.96
CA GLY A 121 -20.97 2.31 -11.13
C GLY A 121 -20.08 1.80 -12.25
N HIS A 122 -19.19 2.67 -12.75
CA HIS A 122 -18.14 2.27 -13.69
C HIS A 122 -17.28 1.18 -13.05
N LYS A 123 -16.98 0.11 -13.80
CA LYS A 123 -16.19 -1.02 -13.30
C LYS A 123 -14.71 -0.78 -13.56
N ILE A 124 -13.90 -0.78 -12.50
CA ILE A 124 -12.45 -0.61 -12.59
C ILE A 124 -11.78 -1.77 -11.85
N VAL A 125 -10.94 -2.52 -12.56
CA VAL A 125 -10.21 -3.68 -12.06
C VAL A 125 -8.75 -3.32 -11.82
N VAL A 126 -8.21 -3.74 -10.69
CA VAL A 126 -6.77 -3.76 -10.45
C VAL A 126 -6.27 -5.20 -10.64
N ASP A 127 -5.46 -5.40 -11.67
CA ASP A 127 -4.84 -6.67 -12.01
C ASP A 127 -3.59 -6.91 -11.15
N LEU A 128 -3.71 -7.73 -10.10
CA LEU A 128 -2.64 -7.98 -9.14
C LEU A 128 -1.73 -9.17 -9.48
N ASP A 129 -1.90 -9.74 -10.66
CA ASP A 129 -1.19 -10.92 -11.17
C ASP A 129 0.21 -10.58 -11.70
N PHE A 130 0.95 -9.75 -10.95
CA PHE A 130 2.33 -9.35 -11.21
C PHE A 130 3.23 -9.41 -9.96
N ALA A 131 2.75 -10.02 -8.87
CA ALA A 131 3.47 -10.08 -7.60
C ALA A 131 4.91 -10.63 -7.76
N HIS A 132 5.09 -11.63 -8.62
CA HIS A 132 6.38 -12.26 -8.93
C HIS A 132 7.42 -11.33 -9.60
N LEU A 133 7.00 -10.16 -10.11
CA LEU A 133 7.87 -9.18 -10.77
C LEU A 133 8.31 -8.04 -9.85
N MET A 134 7.81 -8.04 -8.62
CA MET A 134 8.01 -6.98 -7.63
C MET A 134 8.84 -7.48 -6.45
N THR A 135 9.69 -6.59 -5.95
CA THR A 135 10.33 -6.77 -4.65
C THR A 135 9.31 -6.63 -3.51
N PRO A 136 9.58 -7.17 -2.30
CA PRO A 136 8.68 -6.99 -1.15
C PRO A 136 8.37 -5.53 -0.84
N SER A 137 9.32 -4.61 -1.04
CA SER A 137 9.10 -3.17 -0.89
C SER A 137 8.17 -2.57 -1.96
N GLU A 138 8.25 -3.06 -3.19
CA GLU A 138 7.35 -2.66 -4.28
C GLU A 138 5.93 -3.19 -4.03
N ILE A 139 5.79 -4.42 -3.52
CA ILE A 139 4.50 -4.98 -3.06
C ILE A 139 3.89 -4.11 -1.96
N GLN A 140 4.66 -3.73 -0.94
CA GLN A 140 4.15 -2.82 0.12
C GLN A 140 3.70 -1.47 -0.45
N SER A 141 4.44 -0.93 -1.43
CA SER A 141 4.06 0.30 -2.12
C SER A 141 2.74 0.13 -2.87
N LEU A 142 2.54 -1.00 -3.56
CA LEU A 142 1.29 -1.29 -4.26
C LEU A 142 0.11 -1.43 -3.29
N VAL A 143 0.29 -2.15 -2.19
CA VAL A 143 -0.72 -2.29 -1.12
C VAL A 143 -1.14 -0.93 -0.57
N GLN A 144 -0.17 -0.02 -0.36
CA GLN A 144 -0.44 1.35 0.05
C GLN A 144 -1.21 2.14 -1.01
N GLN A 145 -0.89 1.96 -2.30
CA GLN A 145 -1.61 2.57 -3.42
C GLN A 145 -3.06 2.08 -3.49
N ILE A 146 -3.30 0.76 -3.34
CA ILE A 146 -4.65 0.17 -3.31
C ILE A 146 -5.47 0.74 -2.15
N MET A 147 -4.88 0.86 -0.95
CA MET A 147 -5.53 1.49 0.20
C MET A 147 -5.90 2.95 -0.08
N TYR A 148 -5.03 3.69 -0.76
CA TYR A 148 -5.34 5.05 -1.19
C TYR A 148 -6.48 5.08 -2.21
N CYS A 149 -6.49 4.19 -3.22
CA CYS A 149 -7.57 4.08 -4.20
C CYS A 149 -8.92 3.87 -3.52
N TYR A 150 -9.02 2.92 -2.59
CA TYR A 150 -10.25 2.68 -1.85
C TYR A 150 -10.68 3.90 -1.02
N ALA A 151 -9.73 4.55 -0.35
CA ALA A 151 -10.00 5.73 0.46
C ALA A 151 -10.51 6.92 -0.39
N VAL A 152 -9.92 7.16 -1.56
CA VAL A 152 -10.34 8.23 -2.48
C VAL A 152 -11.68 7.91 -3.13
N ASN A 153 -11.88 6.66 -3.60
CA ASN A 153 -13.15 6.22 -4.17
C ASN A 153 -14.32 6.46 -3.21
N GLY A 154 -14.15 6.14 -1.92
CA GLY A 154 -15.17 6.38 -0.90
C GLY A 154 -15.48 7.87 -0.60
N ARG A 155 -14.60 8.79 -1.00
CA ARG A 155 -14.82 10.25 -0.88
C ARG A 155 -15.51 10.84 -2.11
N CYS A 156 -15.56 10.12 -3.22
CA CYS A 156 -16.21 10.58 -4.43
C CYS A 156 -17.73 10.67 -4.26
N ILE A 157 -18.33 11.63 -4.96
CA ILE A 157 -19.79 11.77 -5.09
C ILE A 157 -20.35 10.60 -5.91
N ASN A 158 -19.63 10.19 -6.96
CA ASN A 158 -19.95 9.03 -7.78
C ASN A 158 -18.79 8.03 -7.73
N PRO A 159 -18.72 7.16 -6.72
CA PRO A 159 -17.70 6.12 -6.66
C PRO A 159 -17.80 5.16 -7.85
N CYS A 160 -16.69 4.54 -8.20
CA CYS A 160 -16.65 3.41 -9.13
C CYS A 160 -16.81 2.08 -8.39
N HIS A 161 -17.17 1.04 -9.14
CA HIS A 161 -17.11 -0.34 -8.68
C HIS A 161 -15.67 -0.84 -8.82
N LEU A 162 -14.92 -0.85 -7.71
CA LEU A 162 -13.55 -1.35 -7.69
C LEU A 162 -13.50 -2.87 -7.54
N TRP A 163 -12.61 -3.49 -8.31
CA TRP A 163 -12.30 -4.92 -8.27
C TRP A 163 -10.81 -5.11 -8.03
N LEU A 164 -10.47 -6.08 -7.18
CA LEU A 164 -9.11 -6.59 -7.05
C LEU A 164 -9.11 -8.04 -7.55
N THR A 165 -8.33 -8.33 -8.58
CA THR A 165 -8.21 -9.68 -9.17
C THR A 165 -6.79 -10.19 -9.05
N GLY A 166 -6.58 -11.51 -9.02
CA GLY A 166 -5.25 -12.09 -8.76
C GLY A 166 -4.83 -11.95 -7.30
N CYS A 167 -5.78 -11.95 -6.36
CA CYS A 167 -5.54 -11.77 -4.92
C CYS A 167 -4.93 -13.00 -4.23
N GLU A 168 -4.03 -13.73 -4.89
CA GLU A 168 -3.40 -14.94 -4.35
C GLU A 168 -1.96 -14.69 -3.83
N GLY A 169 -1.39 -15.73 -3.22
CA GLY A 169 0.01 -15.74 -2.76
C GLY A 169 0.39 -14.61 -1.80
N GLU A 170 1.57 -14.03 -2.04
CA GLU A 170 2.11 -12.94 -1.22
C GLU A 170 1.21 -11.70 -1.26
N MET A 171 0.66 -11.35 -2.42
CA MET A 171 -0.17 -10.16 -2.58
C MET A 171 -1.45 -10.26 -1.73
N GLY A 172 -2.18 -11.36 -1.86
CA GLY A 172 -3.37 -11.62 -1.05
C GLY A 172 -3.08 -11.60 0.45
N SER A 173 -1.93 -12.16 0.86
CA SER A 173 -1.49 -12.16 2.26
C SER A 173 -1.21 -10.75 2.80
N GLN A 174 -0.65 -9.85 1.99
CA GLN A 174 -0.41 -8.46 2.38
C GLN A 174 -1.70 -7.65 2.43
N LEU A 175 -2.62 -7.85 1.49
CA LEU A 175 -3.92 -7.18 1.47
C LEU A 175 -4.77 -7.53 2.69
N LYS A 176 -4.82 -8.81 3.09
CA LYS A 176 -5.56 -9.26 4.30
C LYS A 176 -5.04 -8.65 5.61
N ARG A 177 -3.81 -8.13 5.63
CA ARG A 177 -3.26 -7.43 6.81
C ARG A 177 -3.74 -5.99 6.93
N LEU A 178 -4.40 -5.45 5.90
CA LEU A 178 -4.93 -4.10 5.93
C LEU A 178 -6.11 -4.01 6.90
N PRO A 179 -6.16 -2.98 7.77
CA PRO A 179 -7.27 -2.81 8.71
C PRO A 179 -8.62 -2.72 8.00
N GLY A 180 -9.52 -3.64 8.36
CA GLY A 180 -10.88 -3.67 7.82
C GLY A 180 -10.98 -4.06 6.35
N PHE A 181 -9.93 -4.62 5.75
CA PHE A 181 -9.94 -5.06 4.34
C PHE A 181 -11.14 -5.93 4.01
N ASP A 182 -11.47 -6.89 4.88
CA ASP A 182 -12.62 -7.79 4.70
C ASP A 182 -13.95 -7.03 4.58
N ASN A 183 -14.06 -5.90 5.27
CA ASN A 183 -15.24 -5.03 5.27
C ASN A 183 -15.23 -3.95 4.17
N TRP A 184 -14.24 -3.95 3.27
CA TRP A 184 -14.25 -3.03 2.14
C TRP A 184 -15.34 -3.41 1.13
N ILE A 185 -16.10 -2.42 0.68
CA ILE A 185 -17.15 -2.56 -0.33
C ILE A 185 -16.51 -2.50 -1.72
N ILE A 186 -15.92 -3.61 -2.12
CA ILE A 186 -15.25 -3.86 -3.40
C ILE A 186 -15.29 -5.37 -3.69
N GLU A 187 -15.10 -5.75 -4.95
CA GLU A 187 -14.97 -7.16 -5.32
C GLU A 187 -13.54 -7.63 -5.19
N LYS A 188 -13.36 -8.87 -4.72
CA LYS A 188 -12.06 -9.45 -4.39
C LYS A 188 -12.02 -10.88 -4.95
N GLU A 189 -11.28 -11.06 -6.03
CA GLU A 189 -11.13 -12.33 -6.72
C GLU A 189 -9.70 -12.84 -6.58
N ASN A 190 -9.55 -14.10 -6.18
CA ASN A 190 -8.24 -14.75 -6.15
C ASN A 190 -7.74 -15.04 -7.57
N ARG A 191 -8.66 -15.35 -8.50
CA ARG A 191 -8.35 -15.67 -9.90
C ARG A 191 -7.94 -14.42 -10.69
N PRO A 192 -7.18 -14.58 -11.79
CA PRO A 192 -6.94 -13.51 -12.75
C PRO A 192 -8.24 -12.93 -13.31
N TYR A 193 -8.24 -11.64 -13.68
CA TYR A 193 -9.43 -10.96 -14.20
C TYR A 193 -10.02 -11.67 -15.43
N ILE A 194 -9.18 -12.29 -16.28
CA ILE A 194 -9.61 -12.89 -17.53
C ILE A 194 -10.50 -14.12 -17.30
N GLU A 195 -10.28 -14.81 -16.18
CA GLU A 195 -11.09 -15.95 -15.74
C GLU A 195 -12.29 -15.45 -14.92
N ALA A 196 -12.06 -14.53 -13.98
CA ALA A 196 -13.12 -14.02 -13.10
C ALA A 196 -14.22 -13.25 -13.86
N LEU A 197 -13.87 -12.62 -14.99
CA LEU A 197 -14.78 -11.83 -15.83
C LEU A 197 -14.94 -12.42 -17.24
N GLN A 198 -14.79 -13.74 -17.37
CA GLN A 198 -14.81 -14.44 -18.66
C GLN A 198 -16.10 -14.15 -19.47
N GLU A 199 -17.25 -14.08 -18.80
CA GLU A 199 -18.56 -13.79 -19.42
C GLU A 199 -18.68 -12.36 -19.96
N GLN A 200 -17.76 -11.46 -19.59
CA GLN A 200 -17.76 -10.07 -20.01
C GLN A 200 -16.48 -9.72 -20.78
N LYS A 201 -15.79 -10.71 -21.35
CA LYS A 201 -14.48 -10.56 -21.99
C LYS A 201 -14.47 -9.46 -23.06
N GLU A 202 -15.53 -9.35 -23.86
CA GLU A 202 -15.71 -8.35 -24.91
C GLU A 202 -15.82 -6.91 -24.38
N ASN A 203 -16.12 -6.75 -23.09
CA ASN A 203 -16.22 -5.47 -22.40
C ASN A 203 -14.93 -5.08 -21.68
N LEU A 204 -13.92 -5.95 -21.64
CA LEU A 204 -12.63 -5.67 -21.00
C LEU A 204 -11.78 -4.72 -21.85
N VAL A 205 -11.28 -3.67 -21.20
CA VAL A 205 -10.32 -2.70 -21.77
C VAL A 205 -9.14 -2.56 -20.84
N TYR A 206 -7.96 -3.03 -21.26
CA TYR A 206 -6.74 -2.89 -20.48
C TYR A 206 -6.11 -1.51 -20.69
N LEU A 207 -5.97 -0.74 -19.62
CA LEU A 207 -5.31 0.56 -19.64
C LEU A 207 -3.80 0.39 -19.58
N THR A 208 -3.12 0.77 -20.65
CA THR A 208 -1.67 0.69 -20.76
C THR A 208 -1.11 1.88 -21.52
N ALA A 209 0.03 2.42 -21.06
CA ALA A 209 0.66 3.59 -21.67
C ALA A 209 1.19 3.31 -23.08
N ASP A 210 1.47 2.04 -23.39
CA ASP A 210 2.04 1.59 -24.67
C ASP A 210 0.97 1.37 -25.75
N ALA A 211 -0.33 1.53 -25.44
CA ALA A 211 -1.40 1.34 -26.42
C ALA A 211 -1.42 2.42 -27.52
N GLU A 212 -1.87 2.05 -28.71
CA GLU A 212 -2.09 2.98 -29.82
C GLU A 212 -3.38 3.78 -29.61
N THR A 213 -4.48 3.10 -29.31
CA THR A 213 -5.81 3.68 -29.08
C THR A 213 -5.82 4.61 -27.88
N VAL A 214 -6.28 5.83 -28.08
CA VAL A 214 -6.46 6.83 -27.01
C VAL A 214 -7.86 6.71 -26.43
N LEU A 215 -7.96 6.74 -25.10
CA LEU A 215 -9.24 6.71 -24.39
C LEU A 215 -9.86 8.11 -24.37
N GLU A 216 -10.93 8.30 -25.13
CA GLU A 216 -11.64 9.59 -25.21
C GLU A 216 -12.73 9.73 -24.15
N GLU A 217 -13.46 8.64 -23.88
CA GLU A 217 -14.56 8.61 -22.92
C GLU A 217 -14.57 7.31 -22.11
N LEU A 218 -15.26 7.33 -20.97
CA LEU A 218 -15.54 6.13 -20.18
C LEU A 218 -16.95 5.63 -20.49
N ASP A 219 -17.03 4.48 -21.16
CA ASP A 219 -18.28 3.77 -21.42
C ASP A 219 -18.70 3.01 -20.15
N PRO A 220 -19.88 3.27 -19.58
CA PRO A 220 -20.40 2.56 -18.42
C PRO A 220 -20.53 1.04 -18.59
N LYS A 221 -20.59 0.54 -19.84
CA LYS A 221 -20.67 -0.90 -20.16
C LYS A 221 -19.30 -1.59 -20.15
N LYS A 222 -18.21 -0.83 -20.25
CA LYS A 222 -16.84 -1.36 -20.29
C LYS A 222 -16.28 -1.58 -18.89
N ILE A 223 -15.29 -2.46 -18.82
CA ILE A 223 -14.55 -2.79 -17.61
C ILE A 223 -13.10 -2.39 -17.84
N TYR A 224 -12.64 -1.37 -17.12
CA TYR A 224 -11.31 -0.81 -17.30
C TYR A 224 -10.32 -1.48 -16.35
N ILE A 225 -9.30 -2.12 -16.89
CA ILE A 225 -8.28 -2.85 -16.13
C ILE A 225 -7.03 -1.98 -15.99
N VAL A 226 -6.53 -1.84 -14.77
CA VAL A 226 -5.29 -1.16 -14.43
C VAL A 226 -4.30 -2.19 -13.90
N GLY A 227 -3.10 -2.24 -14.50
CA GLY A 227 -2.04 -3.13 -14.03
C GLY A 227 -1.58 -2.77 -12.62
N GLY A 228 -1.79 -3.68 -11.67
CA GLY A 228 -1.32 -3.59 -10.29
C GLY A 228 0.18 -3.87 -10.21
N LEU A 229 0.99 -2.96 -10.73
CA LEU A 229 2.44 -3.13 -10.83
C LEU A 229 3.18 -1.87 -10.36
N VAL A 230 4.20 -2.07 -9.51
CA VAL A 230 5.14 -1.03 -9.08
C VAL A 230 6.55 -1.44 -9.49
N ASP A 231 7.01 -0.94 -10.63
CA ASP A 231 8.27 -1.36 -11.24
C ASP A 231 9.16 -0.19 -11.69
N ARG A 232 8.66 1.04 -11.59
CA ARG A 232 9.28 2.26 -12.12
C ARG A 232 9.52 2.19 -13.63
N ASN A 233 8.61 1.54 -14.37
CA ASN A 233 8.69 1.31 -15.81
C ASN A 233 9.91 0.46 -16.23
N ARG A 234 10.30 -0.49 -15.38
CA ARG A 234 11.34 -1.50 -15.66
C ARG A 234 10.83 -2.53 -16.68
N TRP A 235 9.54 -2.87 -16.63
CA TRP A 235 8.88 -3.87 -17.46
C TRP A 235 8.02 -3.21 -18.54
N LYS A 236 8.68 -2.54 -19.49
CA LYS A 236 8.01 -1.83 -20.60
C LYS A 236 7.14 -2.79 -21.43
N GLY A 237 5.93 -2.38 -21.79
CA GLY A 237 5.04 -3.17 -22.63
C GLY A 237 4.45 -4.43 -21.99
N ILE A 238 4.70 -4.71 -20.70
CA ILE A 238 4.29 -5.99 -20.12
C ILE A 238 2.77 -6.15 -20.04
N THR A 239 2.05 -5.09 -19.65
CA THR A 239 0.59 -5.08 -19.58
C THR A 239 -0.04 -5.12 -20.97
N MET A 240 0.56 -4.42 -21.93
CA MET A 240 0.15 -4.48 -23.34
C MET A 240 0.34 -5.89 -23.92
N LYS A 241 1.48 -6.53 -23.65
CA LYS A 241 1.75 -7.90 -24.08
C LYS A 241 0.71 -8.87 -23.52
N LYS A 242 0.44 -8.81 -22.21
CA LYS A 242 -0.58 -9.63 -21.52
C LYS A 242 -1.97 -9.45 -22.16
N ALA A 243 -2.39 -8.20 -22.36
CA ALA A 243 -3.69 -7.90 -22.96
C ALA A 243 -3.80 -8.36 -24.43
N LYS A 244 -2.72 -8.21 -25.21
CA LYS A 244 -2.65 -8.68 -26.60
C LYS A 244 -2.73 -10.21 -26.70
N GLU A 245 -2.00 -10.92 -25.86
CA GLU A 245 -2.03 -12.40 -25.80
C GLU A 245 -3.42 -12.93 -25.43
N GLN A 246 -4.15 -12.21 -24.58
CA GLN A 246 -5.51 -12.57 -24.19
C GLN A 246 -6.59 -12.11 -25.19
N GLY A 247 -6.22 -11.29 -26.17
CA GLY A 247 -7.13 -10.77 -27.20
C GLY A 247 -8.21 -9.84 -26.65
N ILE A 248 -7.86 -8.97 -25.69
CA ILE A 248 -8.77 -7.95 -25.15
C ILE A 248 -8.42 -6.55 -25.67
N GLN A 249 -9.37 -5.62 -25.56
CA GLN A 249 -9.16 -4.24 -26.00
C GLN A 249 -8.11 -3.56 -25.11
N MET A 250 -7.39 -2.60 -25.68
CA MET A 250 -6.38 -1.80 -24.97
C MET A 250 -6.57 -0.34 -25.29
N ALA A 251 -6.33 0.53 -24.31
CA ALA A 251 -6.34 1.97 -24.51
C ALA A 251 -5.32 2.66 -23.60
N LYS A 252 -4.80 3.81 -24.02
CA LYS A 252 -4.00 4.71 -23.18
C LYS A 252 -4.80 5.93 -22.76
N LEU A 253 -4.47 6.49 -21.60
CA LEU A 253 -5.02 7.78 -21.19
C LEU A 253 -4.53 8.91 -22.14
N PRO A 254 -5.35 9.94 -22.41
CA PRO A 254 -5.00 11.04 -23.33
C PRO A 254 -4.03 12.05 -22.70
N ILE A 255 -3.07 11.61 -21.89
CA ILE A 255 -2.15 12.48 -21.12
C ILE A 255 -1.30 13.35 -22.05
N GLY A 256 -0.81 12.76 -23.14
CA GLY A 256 0.08 13.44 -24.09
C GLY A 256 -0.57 14.65 -24.78
N ASN A 257 -1.90 14.70 -24.84
CA ASN A 257 -2.64 15.81 -25.44
C ASN A 257 -2.64 17.06 -24.54
N TYR A 258 -2.43 16.89 -23.23
CA TYR A 258 -2.57 17.97 -22.24
C TYR A 258 -1.30 18.25 -21.44
N LEU A 259 -0.36 17.30 -21.36
CA LEU A 259 0.84 17.39 -20.54
C LEU A 259 2.07 16.95 -21.33
N LYS A 260 2.89 17.93 -21.73
CA LYS A 260 4.27 17.69 -22.16
C LYS A 260 5.16 17.55 -20.93
N MET A 261 5.35 16.31 -20.46
CA MET A 261 6.23 16.02 -19.33
C MET A 261 7.65 15.74 -19.83
N SER A 262 8.67 16.31 -19.16
CA SER A 262 10.08 15.92 -19.35
C SER A 262 10.38 14.53 -18.75
N SER A 263 9.51 14.05 -17.85
CA SER A 263 9.56 12.73 -17.24
C SER A 263 8.64 11.71 -17.93
N SER A 264 8.84 10.42 -17.67
CA SER A 264 7.98 9.32 -18.14
C SER A 264 6.49 9.61 -17.94
N GLN A 265 5.68 9.33 -18.98
CA GLN A 265 4.21 9.39 -18.95
C GLN A 265 3.55 8.19 -18.25
N VAL A 266 4.35 7.26 -17.72
CA VAL A 266 3.84 6.13 -16.92
C VAL A 266 3.48 6.61 -15.51
N LEU A 267 2.19 6.50 -15.18
CA LEU A 267 1.62 6.90 -13.89
C LEU A 267 1.55 5.72 -12.92
N THR A 268 1.44 6.01 -11.62
CA THR A 268 1.22 4.97 -10.60
C THR A 268 -0.23 4.50 -10.59
N VAL A 269 -0.51 3.32 -10.03
CA VAL A 269 -1.85 2.71 -9.98
C VAL A 269 -2.86 3.67 -9.36
N ASN A 270 -2.49 4.29 -8.24
CA ASN A 270 -3.35 5.24 -7.57
C ASN A 270 -3.61 6.52 -8.37
N GLN A 271 -2.63 6.98 -9.15
CA GLN A 271 -2.81 8.14 -10.02
C GLN A 271 -3.79 7.83 -11.15
N VAL A 272 -3.66 6.67 -11.80
CA VAL A 272 -4.59 6.25 -12.86
C VAL A 272 -6.01 6.17 -12.32
N ILE A 273 -6.22 5.47 -11.19
CA ILE A 273 -7.56 5.33 -10.61
C ILE A 273 -8.13 6.69 -10.17
N GLU A 274 -7.33 7.54 -9.53
CA GLU A 274 -7.78 8.87 -9.14
C GLU A 274 -8.15 9.74 -10.35
N ILE A 275 -7.40 9.67 -11.45
CA ILE A 275 -7.74 10.35 -12.71
C ILE A 275 -9.06 9.84 -13.26
N LEU A 276 -9.29 8.52 -13.28
CA LEU A 276 -10.56 7.95 -13.75
C LEU A 276 -11.73 8.42 -12.89
N LEU A 277 -11.57 8.44 -11.57
CA LEU A 277 -12.57 8.96 -10.64
C LEU A 277 -12.88 10.44 -10.89
N LYS A 278 -11.84 11.25 -11.14
CA LYS A 278 -12.02 12.66 -11.49
C LYS A 278 -12.68 12.85 -12.84
N PHE A 279 -12.34 12.04 -13.83
CA PHE A 279 -12.99 12.11 -15.13
C PHE A 279 -14.46 11.70 -15.07
N ILE A 280 -14.84 10.74 -14.24
CA ILE A 280 -16.25 10.40 -13.99
C ILE A 280 -17.02 11.60 -13.44
N GLU A 281 -16.39 12.41 -12.58
CA GLU A 281 -16.96 13.61 -11.96
C GLU A 281 -17.01 14.81 -12.92
N THR A 282 -15.92 15.08 -13.63
CA THR A 282 -15.75 16.32 -14.40
C THR A 282 -16.08 16.18 -15.88
N LYS A 283 -16.01 14.95 -16.42
CA LYS A 283 -16.05 14.66 -17.86
C LYS A 283 -15.02 15.44 -18.68
N ASP A 284 -13.93 15.86 -18.04
CA ASP A 284 -12.86 16.64 -18.65
C ASP A 284 -11.50 16.06 -18.25
N TRP A 285 -10.76 15.55 -19.24
CA TRP A 285 -9.44 14.96 -19.04
C TRP A 285 -8.40 15.96 -18.55
N LYS A 286 -8.40 17.19 -19.08
CA LYS A 286 -7.46 18.25 -18.68
C LYS A 286 -7.65 18.57 -17.20
N VAL A 287 -8.89 18.81 -16.77
CA VAL A 287 -9.20 19.07 -15.35
C VAL A 287 -8.79 17.88 -14.49
N SER A 288 -9.08 16.65 -14.93
CA SER A 288 -8.77 15.42 -14.19
C SER A 288 -7.25 15.24 -14.00
N PHE A 289 -6.46 15.44 -15.05
CA PHE A 289 -5.01 15.38 -14.96
C PHE A 289 -4.44 16.47 -14.05
N PHE A 290 -4.95 17.70 -14.14
CA PHE A 290 -4.46 18.83 -13.34
C PHE A 290 -4.88 18.76 -11.87
N GLN A 291 -5.91 18.00 -11.50
CA GLN A 291 -6.22 17.75 -10.09
C GLN A 291 -5.29 16.70 -9.47
N VAL A 292 -4.86 15.69 -10.23
CA VAL A 292 -4.14 14.52 -9.70
C VAL A 292 -2.63 14.62 -9.86
N ILE A 293 -2.15 15.15 -11.00
CA ILE A 293 -0.73 15.19 -11.32
C ILE A 293 -0.08 16.42 -10.66
N PRO A 294 0.93 16.26 -9.78
CA PRO A 294 1.56 17.37 -9.07
C PRO A 294 2.11 18.45 -10.01
N GLN A 295 2.05 19.72 -9.58
CA GLN A 295 2.51 20.88 -10.37
C GLN A 295 3.94 20.75 -10.90
N ARG A 296 4.88 20.20 -10.11
CA ARG A 296 6.27 19.96 -10.54
C ARG A 296 6.45 19.06 -11.77
N LYS A 297 5.40 18.34 -12.18
CA LYS A 297 5.39 17.48 -13.37
C LYS A 297 4.64 18.10 -14.55
N ARG A 298 4.13 19.33 -14.40
CA ARG A 298 3.43 20.04 -15.46
C ARG A 298 4.47 20.84 -16.28
N PRO A 299 4.19 21.13 -17.56
CA PRO A 299 4.94 22.15 -18.28
C PRO A 299 4.91 23.45 -17.46
N GLU A 300 6.00 24.21 -17.47
CA GLU A 300 5.94 25.63 -17.11
C GLU A 300 4.83 26.25 -17.98
N ALA A 301 3.89 26.94 -17.34
CA ALA A 301 2.74 27.49 -18.06
C ALA A 301 3.23 28.54 -19.06
N ASP A 302 2.96 28.34 -20.34
CA ASP A 302 2.92 29.47 -21.29
C ASP A 302 1.81 30.43 -20.81
N PRO A 303 2.09 31.74 -20.72
CA PRO A 303 1.19 32.71 -20.12
C PRO A 303 0.16 33.19 -21.15
N GLU A 304 -0.76 32.33 -21.59
CA GLU A 304 -1.95 32.79 -22.32
C GLU A 304 -3.19 32.10 -21.79
N GLY A 305 -3.92 32.83 -20.94
CA GLY A 305 -5.28 32.46 -20.53
C GLY A 305 -5.59 32.54 -19.03
N CYS A 306 -5.19 33.60 -18.33
CA CYS A 306 -5.79 33.97 -17.04
C CYS A 306 -6.06 35.48 -17.03
N GLN A 307 -7.34 35.84 -16.96
CA GLN A 307 -7.78 37.20 -16.68
C GLN A 307 -7.29 37.66 -15.31
N GLU A 308 -6.90 38.92 -15.30
CA GLU A 308 -6.30 39.71 -14.24
C GLU A 308 -7.13 39.78 -12.96
N VAL A 309 -6.45 39.68 -11.82
CA VAL A 309 -6.66 40.61 -10.70
C VAL A 309 -5.30 41.01 -10.15
N ALA A 310 -5.10 42.32 -10.10
CA ALA A 310 -3.85 43.03 -9.91
C ALA A 310 -3.42 43.21 -8.44
N GLY A 311 -2.13 43.51 -8.27
CA GLY A 311 -1.50 44.11 -7.08
C GLY A 311 -0.64 43.13 -6.28
N GLU A 312 0.66 43.34 -6.01
CA GLU A 312 1.56 44.48 -6.16
C GLU A 312 3.00 43.96 -6.30
N GLU A 313 3.85 44.76 -6.95
CA GLU A 313 5.25 44.52 -7.27
C GLU A 313 6.16 44.70 -6.05
N ASN A 314 7.27 43.96 -6.01
CA ASN A 314 8.56 44.55 -5.65
C ASN A 314 9.72 43.73 -6.23
N GLU A 315 10.49 44.36 -7.11
CA GLU A 315 11.67 43.80 -7.78
C GLU A 315 12.93 43.89 -6.91
N GLY A 316 13.86 42.96 -7.15
CA GLY A 316 15.23 43.01 -6.64
C GLY A 316 16.09 41.81 -7.09
N LYS A 317 16.71 41.94 -8.27
CA LYS A 317 17.82 41.16 -8.89
C LYS A 317 19.03 40.93 -7.97
N ASP A 318 20.00 40.02 -8.15
CA ASP A 318 20.43 39.10 -9.22
C ASP A 318 21.35 37.99 -8.63
N ASP A 319 21.40 36.85 -9.31
CA ASP A 319 22.45 35.82 -9.50
C ASP A 319 23.60 35.58 -8.49
N GLN A 320 23.81 34.30 -8.08
CA GLN A 320 24.74 33.36 -8.74
C GLN A 320 24.98 32.06 -7.92
N LEU A 321 25.29 30.98 -8.65
CA LEU A 321 25.36 29.55 -8.31
C LEU A 321 26.46 29.13 -7.30
N ASP A 322 26.16 28.09 -6.51
CA ASP A 322 26.82 26.75 -6.52
C ASP A 322 26.84 26.07 -5.12
N GLY A 323 26.66 24.75 -5.10
CA GLY A 323 27.29 23.86 -4.12
C GLY A 323 26.62 23.63 -2.75
N LYS A 324 26.08 22.42 -2.58
CA LYS A 324 25.97 21.67 -1.30
C LYS A 324 25.32 22.39 -0.12
N LYS A 325 24.16 21.89 0.33
CA LYS A 325 23.98 21.22 1.65
C LYS A 325 22.52 20.99 2.04
N LYS A 326 22.31 19.86 2.72
CA LYS A 326 21.62 19.70 4.01
C LYS A 326 20.15 20.16 4.04
N CYS A 327 19.26 19.17 4.20
CA CYS A 327 17.87 19.38 4.59
C CYS A 327 17.82 20.29 5.83
N ILE A 328 17.33 21.51 5.63
CA ILE A 328 16.85 22.40 6.67
C ILE A 328 15.34 22.24 6.66
N GLU A 329 14.80 21.73 7.76
CA GLU A 329 13.36 21.74 8.03
C GLU A 329 12.89 23.20 8.13
N VAL A 330 11.94 23.59 7.29
CA VAL A 330 11.14 24.81 7.50
C VAL A 330 9.73 24.37 7.92
N PRO A 331 9.21 24.87 9.05
CA PRO A 331 8.00 24.38 9.67
C PRO A 331 6.77 24.81 8.87
N SER A 332 6.03 23.83 8.34
CA SER A 332 4.72 24.07 7.76
C SER A 332 3.70 24.22 8.88
N GLN A 333 3.31 25.47 9.17
CA GLN A 333 2.11 25.77 9.94
C GLN A 333 0.87 25.38 9.12
N ARG A 334 0.54 24.09 9.14
CA ARG A 334 -0.83 23.63 8.91
C ARG A 334 -1.40 23.33 10.28
N LYS A 335 -2.41 24.10 10.71
CA LYS A 335 -3.25 23.75 11.86
C LYS A 335 -3.80 22.34 11.60
N ARG A 336 -3.20 21.34 12.26
CA ARG A 336 -3.76 20.00 12.35
C ARG A 336 -5.04 20.12 13.18
N PRO A 337 -6.15 19.46 12.81
CA PRO A 337 -7.23 19.28 13.75
C PRO A 337 -6.64 18.57 14.98
N GLU A 338 -6.83 19.16 16.15
CA GLU A 338 -6.35 18.61 17.41
C GLU A 338 -6.86 17.18 17.56
N ALA A 339 -5.93 16.24 17.76
CA ALA A 339 -6.28 14.90 18.19
C ALA A 339 -6.69 14.98 19.66
N ASP A 340 -7.98 14.82 19.93
CA ASP A 340 -8.52 14.69 21.29
C ASP A 340 -8.07 13.35 21.90
N PRO A 341 -7.64 13.32 23.18
CA PRO A 341 -7.09 12.14 23.83
C PRO A 341 -8.17 11.22 24.45
N GLU A 342 -9.37 11.14 23.89
CA GLU A 342 -10.52 10.50 24.54
C GLU A 342 -10.70 9.02 24.21
N GLY A 343 -9.61 8.26 24.34
CA GLY A 343 -9.62 6.79 24.33
C GLY A 343 -9.60 6.16 25.72
N CYS A 344 -9.93 6.91 26.77
CA CYS A 344 -10.11 6.36 28.12
C CYS A 344 -11.58 5.96 28.28
N GLN A 345 -11.83 4.65 28.28
CA GLN A 345 -13.05 4.09 28.86
C GLN A 345 -13.03 4.42 30.35
N GLU A 346 -13.91 5.31 30.80
CA GLU A 346 -14.36 5.28 32.19
C GLU A 346 -15.24 4.04 32.30
N VAL A 347 -14.69 3.00 32.91
CA VAL A 347 -15.44 1.85 33.40
C VAL A 347 -16.26 2.37 34.59
N GLU A 348 -17.55 2.58 34.37
CA GLU A 348 -18.51 2.63 35.47
C GLU A 348 -18.50 1.23 36.13
N GLY A 349 -18.13 1.20 37.41
CA GLY A 349 -18.08 -0.01 38.20
C GLY A 349 -19.49 -0.51 38.49
N GLU A 350 -19.90 -1.57 37.82
CA GLU A 350 -20.88 -2.51 38.37
C GLU A 350 -20.13 -3.69 38.97
N GLU A 351 -20.26 -3.82 40.29
CA GLU A 351 -19.83 -4.99 41.04
C GLU A 351 -20.55 -6.23 40.48
N ASN A 352 -19.80 -7.22 40.02
CA ASN A 352 -20.32 -8.56 39.86
C ASN A 352 -19.24 -9.57 40.26
N GLU A 353 -19.47 -10.18 41.42
CA GLU A 353 -18.66 -11.26 41.98
C GLU A 353 -18.71 -12.51 41.07
N GLY A 354 -17.56 -13.17 40.94
CA GLY A 354 -17.49 -14.60 40.66
C GLY A 354 -16.98 -15.01 39.28
N LYS A 355 -15.71 -15.40 39.23
CA LYS A 355 -15.17 -16.71 38.79
C LYS A 355 -13.76 -16.58 38.22
N ASP A 356 -12.79 -16.70 39.11
CA ASP A 356 -11.44 -17.17 38.79
C ASP A 356 -11.51 -18.68 38.50
N ASP A 357 -11.09 -19.11 37.31
CA ASP A 357 -10.40 -20.39 37.05
C ASP A 357 -10.37 -20.71 35.54
N GLN A 358 -9.35 -20.21 34.82
CA GLN A 358 -8.71 -20.92 33.70
C GLN A 358 -7.58 -20.08 33.10
N LEU A 359 -6.39 -20.16 33.72
CA LEU A 359 -5.16 -19.67 33.08
C LEU A 359 -3.96 -20.49 33.58
N ASP A 360 -4.03 -21.82 33.46
CA ASP A 360 -2.87 -22.67 33.78
C ASP A 360 -2.75 -23.95 32.92
N ARG A 361 -2.94 -23.82 31.60
CA ARG A 361 -2.63 -24.89 30.64
C ARG A 361 -2.08 -24.35 29.33
N LYS A 362 -0.84 -23.84 29.33
CA LYS A 362 0.05 -23.86 28.15
C LYS A 362 1.50 -23.46 28.47
N LYS A 363 2.08 -24.07 29.49
CA LYS A 363 3.54 -24.24 29.62
C LYS A 363 3.83 -25.65 30.10
N LYS A 364 3.92 -26.60 29.15
CA LYS A 364 4.66 -27.84 29.41
C LYS A 364 5.50 -28.15 28.19
N CYS A 365 6.79 -28.11 28.42
CA CYS A 365 7.87 -28.32 27.47
C CYS A 365 7.78 -29.70 26.83
N ILE A 366 8.16 -29.75 25.56
CA ILE A 366 8.42 -30.95 24.78
C ILE A 366 9.79 -31.47 25.23
N GLU A 367 9.81 -32.55 26.01
CA GLU A 367 10.97 -33.43 26.13
C GLU A 367 10.93 -34.43 24.97
N VAL A 368 12.03 -34.54 24.24
CA VAL A 368 12.23 -35.50 23.15
C VAL A 368 12.96 -36.72 23.74
N PRO A 369 12.50 -37.97 23.57
CA PRO A 369 13.27 -39.12 23.99
C PRO A 369 14.31 -39.47 22.92
N SER A 370 15.57 -39.60 23.35
CA SER A 370 16.58 -40.37 22.64
C SER A 370 16.17 -41.84 22.60
N HIS A 371 16.18 -42.43 21.40
CA HIS A 371 16.29 -43.88 21.23
C HIS A 371 17.66 -44.18 20.63
N GLY A 372 18.31 -45.18 21.20
CA GLY A 372 19.52 -45.80 20.66
C GLY A 372 19.23 -46.83 19.59
#